data_AF-A0A6G9Z8K0-F1
#
_entry.id   AF-A0A6G9Z8K0-F1
#
_cell.length_a   1.000
_cell.length_b   1.000
_cell.length_c   1.000
_cell.angle_alpha   90.00
_cell.angle_beta   90.00
_cell.angle_gamma   90.00
#
_symmetry.space_group_name_H-M   'P 1'
#
loop_
_entity.id
_entity.type
_entity.pdbx_description
1 polymer ?
#
loop_
_entity_poly.entity_id
_entity_poly.type
_entity_poly.pdbx_seq_one_letter_code
_entity_poly.pdbx_strand_id
1 'polypeptide(L)' 'MNVNYLGISPDYQILINKDLLADEDGPMLKHGLQEMHGRRLSVPSARGERPSRDRLAERFDEFKAAG' A
#
# COMPACT_ATOMS: atom_id res chain seq x y z
N MET A 1 14.79 -10.79 -3.48
CA MET A 1 13.70 -10.90 -2.48
C MET A 1 12.79 -9.70 -2.71
N ASN A 2 11.51 -9.94 -2.99
CA ASN A 2 10.54 -8.87 -3.23
C ASN A 2 10.13 -8.33 -1.86
N VAL A 3 10.55 -7.12 -1.51
CA VAL A 3 10.28 -6.57 -0.19
C VAL A 3 8.92 -5.89 -0.22
N ASN A 4 7.96 -6.43 0.51
CA ASN A 4 6.57 -5.95 0.53
C ASN A 4 6.46 -4.68 1.40
N TYR A 5 7.02 -3.58 0.90
CA TYR A 5 7.04 -2.28 1.61
C TYR A 5 5.69 -1.55 1.58
N LEU A 6 4.87 -1.80 0.55
CA LEU A 6 3.56 -1.16 0.36
C LEU A 6 2.52 -2.20 -0.03
N GLY A 7 1.39 -2.18 0.66
CA GLY A 7 0.20 -2.97 0.36
C GLY A 7 -0.99 -2.07 0.03
N ILE A 8 -1.89 -2.54 -0.84
CA ILE A 8 -3.16 -1.88 -1.13
C ILE A 8 -4.29 -2.85 -0.79
N SER A 9 -5.19 -2.47 0.12
CA SER A 9 -6.30 -3.33 0.51
C SER A 9 -7.37 -3.43 -0.59
N PRO A 10 -8.28 -4.42 -0.52
CA PRO A 10 -9.44 -4.51 -1.43
C PRO A 10 -10.36 -3.29 -1.42
N ASP A 11 -10.27 -2.48 -0.36
CA ASP A 11 -11.01 -1.22 -0.21
C ASP A 11 -10.21 0.01 -0.64
N TYR A 12 -9.11 -0.23 -1.35
CA TYR A 12 -8.20 0.74 -1.93
C TYR A 12 -7.43 1.56 -0.88
N GLN A 13 -7.26 1.05 0.34
CA GLN A 13 -6.45 1.73 1.35
C GLN A 13 -4.99 1.36 1.18
N ILE A 14 -4.11 2.36 1.22
CA ILE A 14 -2.67 2.19 1.14
C ILE A 14 -2.13 1.91 2.55
N LEU A 15 -1.36 0.84 2.69
CA LEU A 15 -0.62 0.51 3.90
C LEU A 15 0.86 0.43 3.59
N ILE A 16 1.66 0.94 4.51
CA ILE A 16 3.12 0.93 4.44
C ILE A 16 3.61 0.02 5.56
N ASN A 17 4.62 -0.80 5.27
CA ASN A 17 5.23 -1.69 6.24
C ASN A 17 5.74 -0.88 7.47
N LYS A 18 5.53 -1.42 8.67
CA LYS A 18 5.88 -0.76 9.94
C LYS A 18 7.37 -0.47 10.06
N ASP A 19 8.23 -1.35 9.56
CA ASP A 19 9.68 -1.16 9.59
C ASP A 19 10.08 0.09 8.79
N LEU A 20 9.37 0.38 7.69
CA LEU A 20 9.58 1.57 6.88
C LEU A 20 8.93 2.83 7.48
N LEU A 21 7.91 2.68 8.33
CA LEU A 21 7.35 3.79 9.11
C LEU A 21 8.24 4.16 10.29
N ALA A 22 8.96 3.19 10.86
CA ALA A 22 9.89 3.39 11.96
C ALA A 22 11.26 3.93 11.49
N ASP A 23 11.54 3.85 10.19
CA ASP A 23 12.73 4.41 9.58
C ASP A 23 12.69 5.94 9.56
N GLU A 24 13.68 6.56 10.20
CA GLU A 24 13.83 8.03 10.29
C GLU A 24 14.69 8.60 9.15
N ASP A 25 15.08 7.80 8.14
CA ASP A 25 15.94 8.21 7.02
C ASP A 25 15.29 9.29 6.11
N GLY A 26 15.43 10.53 6.57
CA GLY A 26 15.41 11.75 5.78
C GLY A 26 14.06 12.17 5.15
N PRO A 27 14.01 13.39 4.59
CA PRO A 27 12.78 13.98 4.05
C PRO A 27 12.16 13.19 2.88
N MET A 28 12.91 12.30 2.22
CA MET A 28 12.43 11.51 1.06
C MET A 28 11.39 10.44 1.45
N LEU A 29 11.63 9.69 2.53
CA LEU A 29 10.71 8.63 2.98
C LEU A 29 9.55 9.19 3.82
N LYS A 30 9.85 10.19 4.65
CA LYS A 30 8.91 10.83 5.57
C LYS A 30 7.76 11.54 4.85
N HIS A 31 8.05 12.31 3.80
CA HIS A 31 7.01 13.05 3.06
C HIS A 31 6.31 12.19 2.00
N GLY A 32 6.99 11.19 1.44
CA GLY A 32 6.41 10.33 0.41
C GLY A 32 5.53 9.23 0.98
N LEU A 33 6.16 8.21 1.59
CA LEU A 33 5.48 6.96 1.94
C LEU A 33 4.70 7.08 3.24
N GLN A 34 5.26 7.71 4.28
CA GLN A 34 4.55 7.84 5.56
C GLN A 34 3.27 8.67 5.42
N GLU A 35 3.27 9.74 4.61
CA GLU A 35 2.06 10.52 4.33
C GLU A 35 1.00 9.77 3.51
N MET A 36 1.41 8.79 2.70
CA MET A 36 0.51 7.93 1.94
C MET A 36 -0.15 6.85 2.80
N HIS A 37 0.43 6.52 3.95
CA HIS A 37 -0.13 5.50 4.85
C HIS A 37 -1.56 5.87 5.28
N GLY A 38 -2.48 4.91 5.15
CA GLY A 38 -3.88 5.06 5.49
C GLY A 38 -4.71 5.84 4.46
N ARG A 39 -4.11 6.46 3.44
CA ARG A 39 -4.83 7.14 2.36
C ARG A 39 -5.54 6.15 1.46
N ARG A 40 -6.61 6.61 0.81
CA ARG A 40 -7.32 5.83 -0.20
C ARG A 40 -6.78 6.15 -1.59
N LEU A 41 -6.48 5.11 -2.36
CA LEU A 41 -6.10 5.22 -3.76
C LEU A 41 -7.27 5.81 -4.56
N SER A 42 -6.95 6.80 -5.40
CA SER A 42 -7.90 7.28 -6.40
C SER A 42 -8.07 6.21 -7.47
N VAL A 43 -9.32 5.81 -7.73
CA VAL A 43 -9.64 4.78 -8.73
C VAL A 43 -10.38 5.39 -9.91
N PRO A 44 -10.24 4.82 -11.13
CA PRO A 44 -10.99 5.27 -12.29
C PRO A 44 -12.51 5.30 -12.03
N SER A 45 -13.19 6.28 -12.62
CA SER A 45 -14.65 6.38 -12.56
C SER A 45 -15.31 5.18 -13.23
N ALA A 46 -14.76 4.75 -14.37
CA ALA A 46 -15.15 3.56 -15.11
C ALA A 46 -14.87 2.28 -14.29
N ARG A 47 -15.92 1.51 -13.98
CA ARG A 47 -15.80 0.31 -13.13
C ARG A 47 -14.87 -0.76 -13.73
N GLY A 48 -14.87 -0.91 -15.05
CA GLY A 48 -14.04 -1.91 -15.75
C GLY A 48 -12.55 -1.62 -15.71
N GLU A 49 -12.15 -0.38 -15.40
CA GLU A 49 -10.75 0.03 -15.28
C GLU A 49 -10.26 0.03 -13.83
N ARG A 50 -11.17 -0.24 -12.87
CA ARG A 50 -10.78 -0.29 -11.46
C ARG A 50 -9.94 -1.53 -11.20
N PRO A 51 -8.93 -1.43 -10.32
CA PRO A 51 -8.20 -2.61 -9.88
C PRO A 51 -9.16 -3.68 -9.34
N SER A 52 -8.91 -4.95 -9.68
CA SER A 52 -9.72 -6.05 -9.17
C SER A 52 -9.54 -6.17 -7.66
N ARG A 53 -10.67 -6.12 -6.94
CA ARG A 53 -10.69 -6.26 -5.47
C ARG A 53 -10.13 -7.60 -5.01
N ASP A 54 -10.42 -8.68 -5.74
CA ASP A 54 -9.97 -10.02 -5.38
C ASP A 54 -8.45 -10.17 -5.56
N ARG A 55 -7.90 -9.63 -6.65
CA ARG A 55 -6.43 -9.61 -6.85
C ARG A 55 -5.73 -8.71 -5.84
N LEU A 56 -6.35 -7.60 -5.45
CA LEU A 56 -5.86 -6.78 -4.35
C LEU A 56 -5.87 -7.56 -3.04
N ALA A 57 -6.90 -8.37 -2.77
CA ALA A 57 -6.98 -9.19 -1.56
C ALA A 57 -5.80 -10.17 -1.47
N GLU A 58 -5.56 -10.92 -2.54
CA GLU A 58 -4.45 -11.89 -2.63
C GLU A 58 -3.10 -11.21 -2.36
N ARG A 59 -2.80 -10.11 -3.07
CA ARG A 59 -1.54 -9.38 -2.90
C ARG A 59 -1.44 -8.69 -1.54
N PHE A 60 -2.58 -8.29 -0.95
CA PHE A 60 -2.61 -7.71 0.38
C PHE A 60 -2.37 -8.76 1.47
N ASP A 61 -2.82 -9.99 1.27
CA ASP A 61 -2.50 -11.11 2.15
C ASP A 61 -1.00 -11.45 2.12
N GLU A 62 -0.38 -11.44 0.93
CA GLU A 62 1.08 -11.57 0.80
C GLU A 62 1.84 -10.42 1.49
N PHE A 63 1.32 -9.19 1.40
CA PHE A 63 1.88 -8.04 2.11
C PHE A 63 1.81 -8.24 3.63
N LYS A 64 0.66 -8.66 4.17
CA LYS A 64 0.49 -8.94 5.61
C LYS A 64 1.35 -10.10 6.10
N ALA A 65 1.62 -11.10 5.26
CA ALA A 65 2.44 -12.25 5.62
C ALA A 65 3.96 -11.94 5.63
N ALA A 66 4.37 -10.84 5.01
CA ALA A 66 5.77 -10.46 4.84
C ALA A 66 6.26 -9.37 5.82
N GLY A 67 5.38 -8.84 6.67
CA GLY A 67 5.69 -7.90 7.76
C GLY A 67 5.19 -8.41 9.10
#